data_AF-A0A847Z313-F1
#
_entry.id   AF-A0A847Z313-F1
#
_cell.length_a   1.000
_cell.length_b   1.000
_cell.length_c   1.000
_cell.angle_alpha   90.00
_cell.angle_beta   90.00
_cell.angle_gamma   90.00
#
_symmetry.space_group_name_H-M   'P 1'
#
loop_
_entity.id
_entity.type
_entity.pdbx_description
1 polymer ?
#
loop_
_entity_poly.entity_id
_entity_poly.type
_entity_poly.pdbx_seq_one_letter_code
_entity_poly.pdbx_strand_id
1 'polypeptide(L)'
;MLIIKNDIKDYKYDNLLSYMMLRCDTFTFVIPDFETNSPAGFRSNDFIEYKKRINWRLDFLKPYIIKVYNDKDYFGNWGDYYKEIYVVQFNEFSRGCLAASSLYSWKYPELPEDLCFFSKGKCFLSSVAHEEMCWIFPDHDIEKDILKKVIGLKFYEREGIEAPLLNL
;
A
#
# COMPACT_ATOMS: atom_id res chain seq x y z
N MET A 1 14.61 8.64 4.68
CA MET A 1 13.90 7.52 4.01
C MET A 1 14.78 6.28 4.04
N LEU A 2 14.19 5.11 4.29
CA LEU A 2 14.84 3.80 4.18
C LEU A 2 14.40 3.15 2.87
N ILE A 3 15.34 2.61 2.09
CA ILE A 3 15.05 1.83 0.88
C ILE A 3 15.28 0.35 1.20
N ILE A 4 14.21 -0.44 1.11
CA ILE A 4 14.25 -1.88 1.43
C ILE A 4 14.96 -2.64 0.30
N LYS A 5 15.88 -3.54 0.66
CA LYS A 5 16.72 -4.27 -0.31
C LYS A 5 16.07 -5.50 -0.91
N ASN A 6 15.16 -6.14 -0.16
CA ASN A 6 14.61 -7.45 -0.49
C ASN A 6 13.11 -7.48 -0.18
N ASP A 7 12.37 -8.35 -0.86
CA ASP A 7 10.95 -8.61 -0.53
C ASP A 7 10.77 -8.98 0.95
N ILE A 8 9.64 -8.53 1.50
CA ILE A 8 9.21 -8.74 2.88
C ILE A 8 8.11 -9.80 2.85
N LYS A 9 8.50 -11.04 3.18
CA LYS A 9 7.65 -12.23 3.03
C LYS A 9 7.52 -13.04 4.31
N ASP A 10 6.57 -13.97 4.30
CA ASP A 10 6.35 -14.93 5.37
C ASP A 10 6.17 -14.24 6.74
N TYR A 11 6.81 -14.75 7.79
CA TYR A 11 6.73 -14.18 9.14
C TYR A 11 7.18 -12.71 9.22
N LYS A 12 8.06 -12.24 8.31
CA LYS A 12 8.49 -10.84 8.30
C LYS A 12 7.38 -9.93 7.80
N TYR A 13 6.57 -10.39 6.86
CA TYR A 13 5.41 -9.65 6.39
C TYR A 13 4.38 -9.51 7.49
N ASP A 14 4.07 -10.60 8.21
CA ASP A 14 3.12 -10.55 9.33
C ASP A 14 3.63 -9.66 10.49
N ASN A 15 4.92 -9.74 10.82
CA ASN A 15 5.55 -8.85 11.80
C ASN A 15 5.52 -7.38 11.37
N LEU A 16 5.75 -7.11 10.08
CA LEU A 16 5.64 -5.77 9.52
C LEU A 16 4.20 -5.26 9.65
N LEU A 17 3.19 -6.03 9.25
CA LEU A 17 1.78 -5.63 9.38
C LEU A 17 1.38 -5.37 10.83
N SER A 18 1.88 -6.18 11.76
CA SER A 18 1.65 -5.98 13.20
C SER A 18 2.25 -4.65 13.67
N TYR A 19 3.47 -4.33 13.22
CA TYR A 19 4.09 -3.04 13.53
C TYR A 19 3.38 -1.87 12.85
N MET A 20 2.95 -2.02 11.59
CA MET A 20 2.17 -1.01 10.88
C MET A 20 0.87 -0.71 11.65
N MET A 21 0.18 -1.73 12.17
CA MET A 21 -1.08 -1.54 12.91
C MET A 21 -0.87 -0.78 14.23
N LEU A 22 0.30 -0.92 14.86
CA LEU A 22 0.66 -0.13 16.05
C LEU A 22 0.99 1.34 15.70
N ARG A 23 1.44 1.59 14.47
CA ARG A 23 2.07 2.86 14.06
C ARG A 23 1.18 3.75 13.18
N CYS A 24 0.30 3.14 12.42
CA CYS A 24 -0.47 3.75 11.34
C CYS A 24 -1.96 3.61 11.62
N ASP A 25 -2.74 4.61 11.23
CA ASP A 25 -4.21 4.64 11.40
C ASP A 25 -4.95 4.35 10.09
N THR A 26 -4.24 4.38 8.97
CA THR A 26 -4.79 4.21 7.63
C THR A 26 -3.83 3.45 6.74
N PHE A 27 -4.38 2.70 5.79
CA PHE A 27 -3.64 2.12 4.68
C PHE A 27 -4.38 2.40 3.37
N THR A 28 -3.65 2.31 2.27
CA THR A 28 -4.17 2.48 0.93
C THR A 28 -3.67 1.39 0.02
N PHE A 29 -4.42 1.14 -1.04
CA PHE A 29 -4.04 0.32 -2.18
C PHE A 29 -4.71 0.89 -3.43
N VAL A 30 -4.27 0.39 -4.59
CA VAL A 30 -4.84 0.80 -5.88
C VAL A 30 -5.40 -0.36 -6.67
N ILE A 31 -6.41 -0.05 -7.47
CA ILE A 31 -6.92 -0.93 -8.53
C ILE A 31 -6.67 -0.18 -9.84
N PRO A 32 -5.63 -0.55 -10.60
CA PRO A 32 -5.32 0.09 -11.88
C PRO A 32 -6.35 -0.29 -12.96
N ASP A 33 -6.69 0.68 -13.81
CA ASP A 33 -7.41 0.44 -15.07
C ASP A 33 -6.48 0.78 -16.24
N PHE A 34 -5.68 -0.20 -16.65
CA PHE A 34 -4.58 -0.01 -17.61
C PHE A 34 -5.00 0.46 -19.00
N GLU A 35 -6.28 0.31 -19.36
CA GLU A 35 -6.80 0.72 -20.67
C GLU A 35 -7.48 2.10 -20.64
N THR A 36 -7.72 2.67 -19.46
CA THR A 36 -8.53 3.89 -19.32
C THR A 36 -7.67 5.10 -18.96
N ASN A 37 -7.65 6.07 -19.88
CA ASN A 37 -6.95 7.35 -19.71
C ASN A 37 -7.86 8.50 -19.22
N SER A 38 -9.09 8.20 -18.78
CA SER A 38 -10.07 9.19 -18.30
C SER A 38 -10.72 8.75 -16.99
N PRO A 39 -10.87 9.63 -15.98
CA PRO A 39 -11.51 9.27 -14.71
C PRO A 39 -13.02 9.03 -14.86
N ALA A 40 -13.63 9.49 -15.95
CA ALA A 40 -15.05 9.30 -16.29
C ALA A 40 -15.25 8.36 -17.51
N GLY A 41 -14.18 7.67 -17.94
CA GLY A 41 -14.20 6.79 -19.10
C GLY A 41 -14.97 5.49 -18.86
N PHE A 42 -15.33 4.81 -19.96
CA PHE A 42 -15.78 3.43 -19.91
C PHE A 42 -14.68 2.56 -19.30
N ARG A 43 -15.02 1.80 -18.25
CA ARG A 43 -14.12 0.82 -17.67
C ARG A 43 -13.89 -0.32 -18.65
N SER A 44 -12.64 -0.77 -18.78
CA SER A 44 -12.31 -1.93 -19.59
C SER A 44 -12.97 -3.21 -19.07
N ASN A 45 -13.19 -4.17 -19.97
CA ASN A 45 -13.66 -5.50 -19.56
C ASN A 45 -12.65 -6.17 -18.61
N ASP A 46 -11.36 -5.99 -18.87
CA ASP A 46 -10.29 -6.52 -18.03
C ASP A 46 -10.33 -5.94 -16.61
N PHE A 47 -10.58 -4.63 -16.48
CA PHE A 47 -10.80 -4.00 -15.18
C PHE A 47 -12.04 -4.55 -14.47
N ILE A 48 -13.14 -4.76 -15.18
CA ILE A 48 -14.37 -5.33 -14.61
C ILE A 48 -14.11 -6.76 -14.10
N GLU A 49 -13.45 -7.60 -14.89
CA GLU A 49 -13.11 -8.98 -14.49
C GLU A 49 -12.09 -9.02 -13.35
N TYR A 50 -11.14 -8.10 -13.33
CA TYR A 50 -10.24 -7.93 -12.21
C TYR A 50 -10.99 -7.57 -10.92
N LYS A 51 -11.85 -6.54 -10.93
CA LYS A 51 -12.65 -6.18 -9.75
C LYS A 51 -13.53 -7.33 -9.27
N LYS A 52 -14.11 -8.13 -10.18
CA LYS A 52 -14.87 -9.33 -9.80
C LYS A 52 -14.03 -10.32 -9.01
N ARG A 53 -12.79 -10.58 -9.42
CA ARG A 53 -11.86 -11.51 -8.72
C ARG A 53 -11.55 -11.06 -7.28
N ILE A 54 -11.35 -9.76 -7.08
CA ILE A 54 -11.03 -9.20 -5.75
C ILE A 54 -12.25 -8.69 -4.98
N ASN A 55 -13.48 -8.84 -5.51
CA ASN A 55 -14.68 -8.21 -4.96
C ASN A 55 -14.94 -8.62 -3.50
N TRP A 56 -14.67 -9.87 -3.14
CA TRP A 56 -14.85 -10.35 -1.77
C TRP A 56 -13.99 -9.57 -0.75
N ARG A 57 -12.78 -9.12 -1.14
CA ARG A 57 -11.93 -8.24 -0.30
C ARG A 57 -12.52 -6.85 -0.21
N LEU A 58 -13.02 -6.31 -1.32
CA LEU A 58 -13.64 -4.99 -1.34
C LEU A 58 -14.92 -4.95 -0.48
N ASP A 59 -15.73 -6.00 -0.56
CA ASP A 59 -16.93 -6.16 0.27
C ASP A 59 -16.58 -6.28 1.76
N PHE A 60 -15.54 -7.05 2.10
CA PHE A 60 -15.04 -7.14 3.48
C PHE A 60 -14.56 -5.78 4.01
N LEU A 61 -13.87 -5.00 3.18
CA LEU A 61 -13.35 -3.69 3.56
C LEU A 61 -14.40 -2.58 3.61
N LYS A 62 -15.57 -2.78 2.99
CA LYS A 62 -16.62 -1.76 2.84
C LYS A 62 -16.94 -0.97 4.12
N PRO A 63 -17.05 -1.58 5.32
CA PRO A 63 -17.30 -0.83 6.56
C PRO A 63 -16.16 0.09 7.01
N TYR A 64 -14.94 -0.14 6.50
CA TYR A 64 -13.71 0.54 6.92
C TYR A 64 -13.16 1.48 5.84
N ILE A 65 -13.79 1.54 4.66
CA ILE A 65 -13.40 2.47 3.59
C ILE A 65 -13.75 3.89 4.04
N ILE A 66 -12.74 4.75 4.12
CA ILE A 66 -12.88 6.17 4.41
C ILE A 66 -13.28 6.91 3.13
N LYS A 67 -12.58 6.64 2.03
CA LYS A 67 -12.89 7.20 0.72
C LYS A 67 -12.31 6.37 -0.43
N VAL A 68 -12.90 6.54 -1.60
CA VAL A 68 -12.39 6.02 -2.88
C VAL A 68 -12.36 7.18 -3.86
N TYR A 69 -11.25 7.34 -4.58
CA TYR A 69 -11.11 8.37 -5.61
C TYR A 69 -10.27 7.85 -6.78
N ASN A 70 -10.29 8.57 -7.89
CA ASN A 70 -9.49 8.23 -9.08
C ASN A 70 -8.39 9.26 -9.26
N ASP A 71 -7.15 8.79 -9.43
CA ASP A 71 -6.01 9.65 -9.75
C ASP A 71 -4.97 8.87 -10.56
N LYS A 72 -4.10 9.59 -11.27
CA LYS A 72 -2.89 9.04 -11.88
C LYS A 72 -1.73 9.03 -10.90
N ASP A 73 -1.69 10.02 -10.01
CA ASP A 73 -0.70 10.11 -8.95
C ASP A 73 -1.12 9.25 -7.75
N TYR A 74 -0.25 8.30 -7.41
CA TYR A 74 -0.36 7.54 -6.18
C TYR A 74 0.81 7.87 -5.27
N PHE A 75 0.69 9.00 -4.57
CA PHE A 75 1.64 9.48 -3.55
C PHE A 75 3.07 9.69 -4.07
N GLY A 76 3.20 10.28 -5.26
CA GLY A 76 4.47 10.48 -5.95
C GLY A 76 4.78 9.39 -6.99
N ASN A 77 4.00 8.32 -7.04
CA ASN A 77 4.08 7.31 -8.09
C ASN A 77 3.11 7.63 -9.25
N TRP A 78 3.55 8.52 -10.14
CA TRP A 78 2.79 8.94 -11.31
C TRP A 78 2.71 7.81 -12.35
N GLY A 79 1.49 7.46 -12.78
CA GLY A 79 1.27 6.51 -13.88
C GLY A 79 0.62 7.14 -15.11
N ASP A 80 0.65 6.44 -16.25
CA ASP A 80 0.01 6.89 -17.49
C ASP A 80 -1.52 6.75 -17.46
N TYR A 81 -2.02 5.82 -16.64
CA TYR A 81 -3.43 5.44 -16.51
C TYR A 81 -4.02 5.85 -15.15
N TYR A 82 -5.34 5.94 -15.09
CA TYR A 82 -6.04 6.20 -13.83
C TYR A 82 -6.13 4.95 -12.96
N LYS A 83 -6.07 5.18 -11.64
CA LYS A 83 -6.15 4.15 -10.62
C LYS A 83 -7.32 4.47 -9.70
N GLU A 84 -8.14 3.49 -9.34
CA GLU A 84 -9.04 3.64 -8.18
C GLU A 84 -8.22 3.47 -6.91
N ILE A 85 -8.09 4.54 -6.14
CA ILE A 85 -7.34 4.58 -4.88
C ILE A 85 -8.31 4.40 -3.73
N TYR A 86 -8.09 3.37 -2.92
CA TYR A 86 -8.89 3.08 -1.74
C TYR A 86 -8.13 3.56 -0.51
N VAL A 87 -8.79 4.38 0.30
CA VAL A 87 -8.29 4.80 1.60
C VAL A 87 -9.11 4.10 2.67
N VAL A 88 -8.42 3.33 3.52
CA VAL A 88 -9.06 2.42 4.47
C VAL A 88 -8.55 2.71 5.86
N GLN A 89 -9.46 2.76 6.83
CA GLN A 89 -9.10 2.80 8.24
C GLN A 89 -8.36 1.52 8.61
N PHE A 90 -7.20 1.65 9.22
CA PHE A 90 -6.41 0.51 9.65
C PHE A 90 -6.72 0.13 11.09
N ASN A 91 -7.31 -1.06 11.26
CA ASN A 91 -7.64 -1.63 12.56
C ASN A 91 -7.52 -3.16 12.51
N GLU A 92 -7.81 -3.82 13.62
CA GLU A 92 -7.72 -5.28 13.75
C GLU A 92 -8.58 -6.04 12.74
N PHE A 93 -9.73 -5.49 12.35
CA PHE A 93 -10.63 -6.11 11.37
C PHE A 93 -10.13 -5.90 9.95
N SER A 94 -9.79 -4.67 9.56
CA SER A 94 -9.32 -4.37 8.20
C SER A 94 -7.95 -4.99 7.91
N ARG A 95 -7.12 -5.24 8.94
CA ARG A 95 -5.89 -6.04 8.82
C ARG A 95 -6.12 -7.41 8.20
N GLY A 96 -7.28 -8.05 8.44
CA GLY A 96 -7.60 -9.36 7.85
C GLY A 96 -7.52 -9.37 6.32
N CYS A 97 -7.84 -8.25 5.66
CA CYS A 97 -7.74 -8.11 4.21
C CYS A 97 -6.31 -7.93 3.69
N LEU A 98 -5.34 -7.76 4.59
CA LEU A 98 -3.93 -7.61 4.23
C LEU A 98 -3.19 -8.95 4.09
N ALA A 99 -3.89 -10.07 4.30
CA ALA A 99 -3.33 -11.41 4.15
C ALA A 99 -2.81 -11.66 2.71
N ALA A 100 -1.52 -11.94 2.62
CA ALA A 100 -0.77 -12.26 1.39
C ALA A 100 0.55 -12.96 1.75
N SER A 101 1.24 -13.55 0.76
CA SER A 101 2.55 -14.20 0.97
C SER A 101 3.69 -13.22 1.24
N SER A 102 3.58 -12.00 0.69
CA SER A 102 4.59 -10.95 0.84
C SER A 102 4.01 -9.57 0.54
N LEU A 103 4.80 -8.53 0.85
CA LEU A 103 4.47 -7.16 0.45
C LEU A 103 4.32 -7.04 -1.07
N TYR A 104 5.25 -7.63 -1.84
CA TYR A 104 5.21 -7.57 -3.31
C TYR A 104 4.22 -8.55 -3.96
N SER A 105 3.44 -9.27 -3.15
CA SER A 105 2.30 -10.06 -3.64
C SER A 105 1.09 -9.18 -3.96
N TRP A 106 1.04 -7.94 -3.46
CA TRP A 106 0.02 -6.94 -3.77
C TRP A 106 0.20 -6.43 -5.19
N LYS A 107 -0.16 -7.26 -6.17
CA LYS A 107 0.00 -6.97 -7.59
C LYS A 107 -1.13 -7.59 -8.39
N TYR A 108 -1.49 -6.91 -9.48
CA TYR A 108 -2.44 -7.39 -10.47
C TYR A 108 -1.96 -8.73 -11.08
N PRO A 109 -2.86 -9.66 -11.45
CA PRO A 109 -4.32 -9.59 -11.29
C PRO A 109 -4.86 -10.21 -10.00
N GLU A 110 -4.00 -10.79 -9.17
CA GLU A 110 -4.43 -11.61 -8.04
C GLU A 110 -4.85 -10.78 -6.82
N LEU A 111 -4.21 -9.62 -6.63
CA LEU A 111 -4.47 -8.69 -5.52
C LEU A 111 -4.48 -7.23 -6.00
N PRO A 112 -5.09 -6.31 -5.23
CA PRO A 112 -4.84 -4.88 -5.38
C PRO A 112 -3.34 -4.55 -5.35
N GLU A 113 -2.96 -3.45 -5.98
CA GLU A 113 -1.56 -3.06 -6.08
C GLU A 113 -1.13 -2.09 -4.99
N ASP A 114 0.19 -2.06 -4.76
CA ASP A 114 0.94 -0.97 -4.14
C ASP A 114 0.38 -0.52 -2.78
N LEU A 115 0.70 -1.28 -1.72
CA LEU A 115 0.32 -0.90 -0.36
C LEU A 115 1.09 0.34 0.11
N CYS A 116 0.36 1.29 0.69
CA CYS A 116 0.94 2.37 1.50
C CYS A 116 0.25 2.44 2.88
N PHE A 117 0.99 2.84 3.90
CA PHE A 117 0.49 2.99 5.27
C PHE A 117 0.79 4.39 5.79
N PHE A 118 -0.17 4.97 6.51
CA PHE A 118 -0.13 6.35 6.95
C PHE A 118 -0.48 6.49 8.43
N SER A 119 0.13 7.47 9.07
CA SER A 119 -0.19 7.90 10.43
C SER A 119 -0.52 9.38 10.39
N LYS A 120 -1.77 9.74 10.72
CA LYS A 120 -2.28 11.11 10.67
C LYS A 120 -2.02 11.78 9.32
N GLY A 121 -2.21 11.03 8.23
CA GLY A 121 -1.99 11.49 6.86
C GLY A 121 -0.52 11.55 6.42
N LYS A 122 0.46 11.24 7.28
CA LYS A 122 1.88 11.16 6.88
C LYS A 122 2.25 9.72 6.53
N CYS A 123 2.82 9.49 5.35
CA CYS A 123 3.23 8.16 4.91
C CYS A 123 4.34 7.61 5.82
N PHE A 124 4.18 6.37 6.27
CA PHE A 124 5.22 5.62 6.97
C PHE A 124 5.83 4.54 6.08
N LEU A 125 5.01 3.86 5.26
CA LEU A 125 5.47 2.86 4.30
C LEU A 125 4.81 3.10 2.95
N SER A 126 5.58 3.00 1.87
CA SER A 126 5.11 3.05 0.50
C SER A 126 5.73 1.91 -0.29
N SER A 127 4.98 1.28 -1.19
CA SER A 127 5.50 0.21 -2.05
C SER A 127 5.04 0.37 -3.50
N VAL A 128 5.88 -0.12 -4.41
CA VAL A 128 5.53 -0.40 -5.81
C VAL A 128 5.80 -1.87 -6.02
N ALA A 129 4.77 -2.69 -5.86
CA ALA A 129 4.91 -4.13 -5.71
C ALA A 129 5.42 -4.79 -7.00
N HIS A 130 4.95 -4.32 -8.16
CA HIS A 130 5.37 -4.84 -9.46
C HIS A 130 6.82 -4.47 -9.82
N GLU A 131 7.37 -3.41 -9.21
CA GLU A 131 8.79 -3.03 -9.34
C GLU A 131 9.66 -3.56 -8.19
N GLU A 132 9.08 -4.33 -7.27
CA GLU A 132 9.74 -4.82 -6.06
C GLU A 132 10.42 -3.71 -5.23
N MET A 133 9.78 -2.54 -5.17
CA MET A 133 10.26 -1.38 -4.43
C MET A 133 9.45 -1.14 -3.16
N CYS A 134 10.14 -0.76 -2.09
CA CYS A 134 9.54 -0.36 -0.83
C CYS A 134 10.40 0.70 -0.13
N TRP A 135 9.71 1.73 0.35
CA TRP A 135 10.28 2.82 1.14
C TRP A 135 9.60 2.91 2.48
N ILE A 136 10.39 3.16 3.52
CA ILE A 136 9.88 3.44 4.85
C ILE A 136 10.39 4.82 5.30
N PHE A 137 9.54 5.58 5.97
CA PHE A 137 9.81 6.93 6.45
C PHE A 137 9.72 6.99 7.97
N PRO A 138 10.74 6.48 8.70
CA PRO A 138 10.80 6.61 10.15
C PRO A 138 10.87 8.07 10.59
N ASP A 139 10.17 8.39 11.67
CA ASP A 139 10.29 9.66 12.39
C ASP A 139 11.41 9.59 13.46
N HIS A 140 11.74 8.39 13.95
CA HIS A 140 12.71 8.19 15.03
C HIS A 140 13.64 7.01 14.78
N ASP A 141 14.89 7.11 15.27
CA ASP A 141 15.90 6.04 15.11
C ASP A 141 15.49 4.72 15.79
N ILE A 142 14.68 4.76 16.84
CA ILE A 142 14.15 3.55 17.49
C ILE A 142 13.32 2.69 16.51
N GLU A 143 12.63 3.33 15.57
CA GLU A 143 11.83 2.62 14.57
C GLU A 143 12.74 1.91 13.57
N LYS A 144 13.89 2.52 13.21
CA LYS A 144 14.92 1.87 12.39
C LYS A 144 15.45 0.60 13.09
N ASP A 145 15.66 0.71 14.40
CA ASP A 145 16.08 -0.42 15.22
C ASP A 145 15.04 -1.53 15.29
N ILE A 146 13.75 -1.20 15.42
CA ILE A 146 12.65 -2.18 15.36
C ILE A 146 12.63 -2.87 14.00
N LEU A 147 12.64 -2.11 12.91
CA LEU A 147 12.62 -2.64 11.53
C LEU A 147 13.80 -3.57 11.27
N LYS A 148 15.00 -3.22 11.74
CA LYS A 148 16.22 -4.01 11.52
C LYS A 148 16.36 -5.20 12.46
N LYS A 149 16.18 -5.00 13.77
CA LYS A 149 16.53 -5.98 14.81
C LYS A 149 15.36 -6.89 15.16
N VAL A 150 14.13 -6.39 15.12
CA VAL A 150 12.92 -7.15 15.48
C VAL A 150 12.28 -7.77 14.24
N ILE A 151 12.02 -6.96 13.21
CA ILE A 151 11.38 -7.46 11.97
C ILE A 151 12.40 -8.13 11.04
N GLY A 152 13.67 -7.73 11.11
CA GLY A 152 14.74 -8.33 10.32
C GLY A 152 14.81 -7.81 8.89
N LEU A 153 14.46 -6.54 8.67
CA LEU A 153 14.55 -5.87 7.38
C LEU A 153 15.98 -5.46 7.05
N LYS A 154 16.32 -5.49 5.77
CA LYS A 154 17.58 -5.00 5.23
C LYS A 154 17.29 -3.77 4.39
N PHE A 155 17.97 -2.66 4.70
CA PHE A 155 17.76 -1.40 4.01
C PHE A 155 19.05 -0.58 3.92
N TYR A 156 19.02 0.48 3.13
CA TYR A 156 19.97 1.58 3.19
C TYR A 156 19.22 2.90 3.37
N GLU A 157 19.92 3.91 3.87
CA GLU A 157 19.33 5.22 4.16
C GLU A 157 19.53 6.17 2.99
N ARG A 158 18.51 6.99 2.72
CA ARG A 158 18.56 8.11 1.80
C ARG A 158 18.00 9.34 2.50
N GLU A 159 18.79 10.39 2.54
CA GLU A 159 18.47 11.67 3.16
C GLU A 159 17.76 12.61 2.18
N GLY A 160 17.10 13.65 2.71
CA GLY A 160 16.50 14.72 1.92
C GLY A 160 15.24 14.37 1.13
N ILE A 161 14.64 13.19 1.35
CA ILE A 161 13.37 12.80 0.76
C ILE A 161 12.27 12.87 1.83
N GLU A 162 11.26 13.68 1.57
CA GLU A 162 10.08 13.82 2.43
C GLU A 162 9.10 12.66 2.24
N ALA A 163 8.37 12.35 3.30
CA ALA A 163 7.31 11.35 3.23
C ALA A 163 6.10 11.91 2.46
N PRO A 164 5.51 11.14 1.54
CA PRO A 164 4.25 11.55 0.91
C PRO A 164 3.14 11.83 1.92
N LEU A 165 2.22 12.71 1.53
CA LEU A 165 1.08 13.08 2.36
C LEU A 165 -0.22 12.54 1.76
N LEU A 166 -1.07 11.99 2.62
CA LEU A 166 -2.46 11.68 2.36
C LEU A 166 -3.31 12.81 2.94
N ASN A 167 -3.84 13.64 2.06
CA ASN A 167 -4.83 14.64 2.43
C ASN A 167 -6.17 13.93 2.60
N LEU A 168 -6.62 13.72 3.84
CA LEU A 168 -7.92 13.09 4.14
C LEU A 168 -9.07 14.06 3.89
#